data_AF-A0A925FD17-F1
#
_entry.id   AF-A0A925FD17-F1
#
_cell.length_a   1.000
_cell.length_b   1.000
_cell.length_c   1.000
_cell.angle_alpha   90.00
_cell.angle_beta   90.00
_cell.angle_gamma   90.00
#
_symmetry.space_group_name_H-M   'P 1'
#
loop_
_entity.id
_entity.type
_entity.pdbx_description
1 polymer ?
#
loop_
_entity_poly.entity_id
_entity_poly.type
_entity_poly.pdbx_seq_one_letter_code
_entity_poly.pdbx_strand_id
1 'polypeptide(L)'
;LAAIGRALQSAPYQLALQRHAGPHPLDGGVLVFDIPSITSGAAYPWLYTRYGVYASQVRISLRPVPNDPSSAEVTLNLDLRRGLKLNLVSSAAITAGIGGASGVATAVFATKALAMAAAVAALPVLGAMAVAMGLGVVGFGVAQRYGWKKTREELEGVLTAIENDVRSEELFGVPSGRMLPAPQAPANDLSWIGGGG
;
A
#
# COMPACT_ATOMS: atom_id res chain seq x y z
N LEU A 1 -5.77 3.13 21.46
CA LEU A 1 -5.62 1.72 21.00
C LEU A 1 -6.90 1.17 20.37
N ALA A 2 -8.06 1.26 21.03
CA ALA A 2 -9.34 0.80 20.47
C ALA A 2 -9.66 1.47 19.11
N ALA A 3 -9.46 2.79 19.00
CA ALA A 3 -9.66 3.52 17.75
C ALA A 3 -8.83 3.00 16.57
N ILE A 4 -7.58 2.64 16.80
CA ILE A 4 -6.69 2.05 15.77
C ILE A 4 -7.23 0.70 15.33
N GLY A 5 -7.63 -0.16 16.28
CA GLY A 5 -8.24 -1.44 15.95
C GLY A 5 -9.49 -1.28 15.11
N ARG A 6 -10.38 -0.35 15.47
CA ARG A 6 -11.62 -0.09 14.72
C ARG A 6 -11.34 0.48 13.34
N ALA A 7 -10.58 1.55 13.24
CA ALA A 7 -10.27 2.21 11.97
C ALA A 7 -9.59 1.27 10.97
N LEU A 8 -8.70 0.39 11.45
CA LEU A 8 -7.91 -0.49 10.58
C LEU A 8 -8.58 -1.81 10.25
N GLN A 9 -9.28 -2.43 11.20
CA GLN A 9 -9.88 -3.75 11.00
C GLN A 9 -11.29 -3.69 10.40
N SER A 10 -11.91 -2.51 10.35
CA SER A 10 -13.20 -2.30 9.69
C SER A 10 -13.06 -1.87 8.23
N ALA A 11 -14.18 -1.81 7.51
CA ALA A 11 -14.20 -1.28 6.15
C ALA A 11 -13.78 0.21 6.15
N PRO A 12 -13.01 0.68 5.16
CA PRO A 12 -12.61 -0.04 3.94
C PRO A 12 -11.32 -0.87 4.08
N TYR A 13 -10.56 -0.71 5.18
CA TYR A 13 -9.18 -1.17 5.27
C TYR A 13 -9.03 -2.66 5.60
N GLN A 14 -9.92 -3.22 6.43
CA GLN A 14 -10.03 -4.65 6.73
C GLN A 14 -8.69 -5.35 7.03
N LEU A 15 -7.79 -4.66 7.73
CA LEU A 15 -6.51 -5.22 8.14
C LEU A 15 -6.72 -6.31 9.19
N ALA A 16 -5.98 -7.40 9.08
CA ALA A 16 -5.98 -8.46 10.11
C ALA A 16 -4.80 -8.25 11.06
N LEU A 17 -5.07 -8.11 12.37
CA LEU A 17 -3.99 -8.06 13.36
C LEU A 17 -3.32 -9.43 13.43
N GLN A 18 -2.07 -9.52 12.98
CA GLN A 18 -1.34 -10.76 12.95
C GLN A 18 -0.64 -11.02 14.29
N ARG A 19 0.08 -10.02 14.79
CA ARG A 19 0.84 -10.13 16.02
C ARG A 19 1.16 -8.79 16.65
N HIS A 20 1.44 -8.82 17.93
CA HIS A 20 2.05 -7.74 18.69
C HIS A 20 3.49 -8.13 19.03
N ALA A 21 4.45 -7.24 18.77
CA ALA A 21 5.87 -7.45 19.03
C ALA A 21 6.40 -6.40 20.01
N GLY A 22 7.02 -6.85 21.10
CA GLY A 22 7.64 -5.97 22.10
C GLY A 22 6.76 -5.66 23.32
N PRO A 23 7.11 -4.61 24.08
CA PRO A 23 6.34 -4.11 25.22
C PRO A 23 4.95 -3.63 24.80
N HIS A 24 4.13 -3.14 25.74
CA HIS A 24 2.82 -2.57 25.40
C HIS A 24 2.94 -1.54 24.25
N PRO A 25 1.96 -1.41 23.34
CA PRO A 25 2.10 -0.55 22.15
C PRO A 25 2.44 0.91 22.45
N LEU A 26 2.01 1.44 23.60
CA LEU A 26 2.34 2.80 24.06
C LEU A 26 3.77 2.92 24.64
N ASP A 27 4.39 1.79 24.98
CA ASP A 27 5.73 1.70 25.55
C ASP A 27 6.75 1.22 24.52
N GLY A 28 6.51 1.54 23.23
CA GLY A 28 7.40 1.17 22.13
C GLY A 28 7.11 -0.20 21.51
N GLY A 29 5.98 -0.83 21.84
CA GLY A 29 5.48 -2.01 21.14
C GLY A 29 5.08 -1.72 19.68
N VAL A 30 5.10 -2.77 18.86
CA VAL A 30 4.73 -2.69 17.44
C VAL A 30 3.57 -3.65 17.15
N LEU A 31 2.51 -3.11 16.57
CA LEU A 31 1.38 -3.88 16.04
C LEU A 31 1.67 -4.23 14.58
N VAL A 32 1.55 -5.50 14.22
CA VAL A 32 1.76 -5.97 12.85
C VAL A 32 0.44 -6.43 12.28
N PHE A 33 0.03 -5.78 11.18
CA PHE A 33 -1.18 -6.06 10.45
C PHE A 33 -0.88 -6.67 9.08
N ASP A 34 -1.61 -7.71 8.72
CA ASP A 34 -1.59 -8.25 7.36
C ASP A 34 -2.53 -7.43 6.47
N ILE A 35 -2.01 -7.02 5.31
CA ILE A 35 -2.81 -6.39 4.27
C ILE A 35 -3.64 -7.52 3.61
N PRO A 36 -4.95 -7.37 3.38
CA PRO A 36 -5.75 -8.38 2.69
C PRO A 36 -5.34 -8.48 1.22
N SER A 37 -5.48 -9.64 0.57
CA SER A 37 -5.39 -9.71 -0.91
C SER A 37 -6.63 -9.08 -1.54
N ILE A 38 -6.53 -8.64 -2.80
CA ILE A 38 -7.72 -8.30 -3.57
C ILE A 38 -8.58 -9.56 -3.75
N THR A 39 -9.82 -9.53 -3.27
CA THR A 39 -10.76 -10.66 -3.34
C THR A 39 -12.00 -10.34 -4.18
N SER A 40 -12.36 -9.07 -4.37
CA SER A 40 -13.46 -8.62 -5.24
C SER A 40 -13.22 -7.21 -5.82
N GLY A 41 -13.84 -6.90 -6.95
CA GLY A 41 -13.65 -5.68 -7.75
C GLY A 41 -14.14 -4.35 -7.15
N ALA A 42 -14.21 -4.22 -5.83
CA ALA A 42 -14.47 -2.95 -5.15
C ALA A 42 -13.22 -2.05 -5.14
N ALA A 43 -13.40 -0.77 -4.79
CA ALA A 43 -12.32 0.19 -4.59
C ALA A 43 -11.40 -0.30 -3.45
N TYR A 44 -10.37 -1.06 -3.81
CA TYR A 44 -9.44 -1.69 -2.89
C TYR A 44 -8.40 -0.67 -2.40
N PRO A 45 -8.35 -0.36 -1.08
CA PRO A 45 -7.59 0.78 -0.57
C PRO A 45 -6.07 0.53 -0.47
N TRP A 46 -5.60 -0.67 -0.82
CA TRP A 46 -4.19 -1.07 -0.69
C TRP A 46 -3.57 -1.48 -2.03
N LEU A 47 -4.12 -1.01 -3.15
CA LEU A 47 -3.72 -1.45 -4.48
C LEU A 47 -2.22 -1.23 -4.71
N TYR A 48 -1.74 -0.03 -4.45
CA TYR A 48 -0.35 0.33 -4.69
C TYR A 48 0.56 -0.15 -3.56
N THR A 49 0.09 -0.13 -2.32
CA THR A 49 0.83 -0.67 -1.17
C THR A 49 1.12 -2.16 -1.35
N ARG A 50 0.11 -2.96 -1.69
CA ARG A 50 0.25 -4.42 -1.81
C ARG A 50 0.89 -4.86 -3.11
N TYR A 51 0.59 -4.22 -4.23
CA TYR A 51 1.00 -4.70 -5.56
C TYR A 51 1.99 -3.76 -6.27
N GLY A 52 2.02 -2.48 -5.93
CA GLY A 52 3.00 -1.53 -6.46
C GLY A 52 4.35 -1.63 -5.76
N VAL A 53 4.35 -1.64 -4.42
CA VAL A 53 5.59 -1.75 -3.61
C VAL A 53 5.78 -3.12 -2.95
N TYR A 54 4.85 -4.04 -3.17
CA TYR A 54 4.89 -5.42 -2.67
C TYR A 54 4.98 -5.55 -1.15
N ALA A 55 4.40 -4.60 -0.42
CA ALA A 55 4.27 -4.70 1.03
C ALA A 55 3.08 -5.61 1.37
N SER A 56 3.32 -6.70 2.09
CA SER A 56 2.26 -7.61 2.54
C SER A 56 1.76 -7.26 3.95
N GLN A 57 2.52 -6.44 4.68
CA GLN A 57 2.27 -6.12 6.09
C GLN A 57 2.50 -4.65 6.37
N VAL A 58 1.73 -4.11 7.30
CA VAL A 58 1.91 -2.78 7.88
C VAL A 58 2.28 -2.94 9.35
N ARG A 59 3.34 -2.27 9.78
CA ARG A 59 3.79 -2.23 11.17
C ARG A 59 3.45 -0.87 11.75
N ILE A 60 2.80 -0.85 12.90
CA ILE A 60 2.34 0.38 13.55
C ILE A 60 2.99 0.48 14.90
N SER A 61 3.70 1.58 15.14
CA SER A 61 4.25 1.95 16.44
C SER A 61 3.55 3.19 16.96
N LEU A 62 3.35 3.23 18.27
CA LEU A 62 2.83 4.39 18.97
C LEU A 62 3.90 4.94 19.88
N ARG A 63 4.04 6.26 19.92
CA ARG A 63 4.94 6.93 20.83
C ARG A 63 4.21 8.08 21.53
N PRO A 64 4.20 8.14 22.87
CA PRO A 64 3.64 9.28 23.57
C PRO A 64 4.44 10.55 23.23
N VAL A 65 3.73 11.66 23.05
CA VAL A 65 4.37 12.96 22.78
C VAL A 65 4.99 13.50 24.07
N PRO A 66 6.28 13.91 24.07
CA PRO A 66 6.88 14.50 25.25
C PRO A 66 6.11 15.75 25.70
N ASN A 67 5.78 15.81 27.00
CA ASN A 67 5.02 16.90 27.63
C ASN A 67 3.52 16.97 27.29
N ASP A 68 2.95 15.97 26.60
CA ASP A 68 1.51 15.85 26.40
C ASP A 68 1.05 14.40 26.60
N PRO A 69 0.55 14.03 27.80
CA PRO A 69 0.09 12.68 28.07
C PRO A 69 -1.20 12.30 27.34
N SER A 70 -1.89 13.28 26.72
CA SER A 70 -3.11 13.05 25.94
C SER A 70 -2.83 12.80 24.46
N SER A 71 -1.58 12.96 24.01
CA SER A 71 -1.21 12.85 22.60
C SER A 71 -0.19 11.74 22.35
N ALA A 72 -0.37 11.04 21.23
CA ALA A 72 0.53 9.99 20.77
C ALA A 72 0.80 10.12 19.27
N GLU A 73 2.07 10.03 18.90
CA GLU A 73 2.52 9.92 17.52
C GLU A 73 2.29 8.49 17.02
N VAL A 74 1.64 8.37 15.86
CA VAL A 74 1.41 7.08 15.19
C VAL A 74 2.31 6.99 13.98
N THR A 75 3.17 5.96 13.93
CA THR A 75 4.05 5.73 12.78
C THR A 75 3.68 4.42 12.08
N LEU A 76 3.43 4.51 10.77
CA LEU A 76 3.23 3.37 9.88
C LEU A 76 4.55 3.02 9.17
N ASN A 77 4.96 1.77 9.27
CA ASN A 77 6.18 1.25 8.66
C ASN A 77 5.85 0.08 7.73
N LEU A 78 6.43 0.11 6.52
CA LEU A 78 6.32 -0.95 5.53
C LEU A 78 7.67 -1.66 5.33
N ASP A 79 7.64 -2.97 5.13
CA ASP A 79 8.84 -3.73 4.76
C ASP A 79 8.94 -3.84 3.23
N LEU A 80 9.77 -2.98 2.63
CA LEU A 80 9.92 -2.90 1.19
C LEU A 80 10.99 -3.84 0.63
N ARG A 81 11.66 -4.65 1.45
CA ARG A 81 12.77 -5.51 1.01
C ARG A 81 12.34 -6.50 -0.06
N ARG A 82 11.13 -7.04 0.06
CA ARG A 82 10.54 -7.95 -0.95
C ARG A 82 10.29 -7.23 -2.27
N GLY A 83 9.69 -6.03 -2.22
CA GLY A 83 9.46 -5.20 -3.39
C GLY A 83 10.75 -4.79 -4.09
N LEU A 84 11.79 -4.44 -3.31
CA LEU A 84 13.11 -4.12 -3.86
C LEU A 84 13.72 -5.30 -4.63
N LYS A 85 13.65 -6.52 -4.07
CA LYS A 85 14.14 -7.74 -4.75
C LYS A 85 13.37 -8.01 -6.05
N LEU A 86 12.04 -7.92 -6.01
CA LEU A 86 11.20 -8.13 -7.20
C LEU A 86 11.46 -7.06 -8.26
N ASN A 87 11.61 -5.79 -7.87
CA ASN A 87 11.93 -4.71 -8.79
C ASN A 87 13.32 -4.87 -9.41
N LEU A 88 14.30 -5.38 -8.66
CA LEU A 88 15.66 -5.63 -9.17
C LEU A 88 15.71 -6.83 -10.12
N VAL A 89 14.93 -7.88 -9.86
CA VAL A 89 14.75 -9.00 -10.80
C VAL A 89 14.06 -8.53 -12.07
N SER A 90 12.99 -7.73 -11.95
CA SER A 90 12.26 -7.19 -13.10
C SER A 90 13.13 -6.25 -13.95
N SER A 91 13.92 -5.38 -13.32
CA SER A 91 14.84 -4.49 -14.07
C SER A 91 15.98 -5.27 -14.73
N ALA A 92 16.51 -6.31 -14.07
CA ALA A 92 17.49 -7.22 -14.67
C ALA A 92 16.87 -8.00 -15.84
N ALA A 93 15.62 -8.46 -15.72
CA ALA A 93 14.91 -9.16 -16.79
C ALA A 93 14.59 -8.25 -17.98
N ILE A 94 14.20 -6.99 -17.76
CA ILE A 94 14.03 -6.01 -18.85
C ILE A 94 15.36 -5.77 -19.56
N THR A 95 16.44 -5.59 -18.79
CA THR A 95 17.79 -5.41 -19.35
C THR A 95 18.26 -6.65 -20.13
N ALA A 96 18.05 -7.85 -19.58
CA ALA A 96 18.46 -9.12 -20.18
C ALA A 96 17.57 -9.54 -21.36
N GLY A 97 16.27 -9.29 -21.30
CA GLY A 97 15.32 -9.61 -22.37
C GLY A 97 15.52 -8.74 -23.60
N ILE A 98 15.90 -7.47 -23.42
CA ILE A 98 16.29 -6.59 -24.51
C ILE A 98 17.68 -6.98 -25.03
N GLY A 99 18.63 -7.38 -24.17
CA GLY A 99 19.95 -7.88 -24.59
C GLY A 99 19.97 -9.29 -25.21
N GLY A 100 18.96 -10.12 -24.95
CA GLY A 100 18.86 -11.51 -25.40
C GLY A 100 18.06 -11.72 -26.69
N ALA A 101 17.32 -10.70 -27.17
CA ALA A 101 16.63 -10.75 -28.46
C ALA A 101 17.58 -10.67 -29.67
N SER A 102 18.86 -10.35 -29.46
CA SER A 102 19.94 -10.51 -30.43
C SER A 102 20.89 -11.60 -29.93
N GLY A 103 20.77 -12.81 -30.49
CA GLY A 103 21.76 -13.86 -30.25
C GLY A 103 23.17 -13.36 -30.56
N VAL A 104 24.13 -13.80 -29.74
CA VAL A 104 25.57 -13.46 -29.74
C VAL A 104 25.91 -12.16 -28.99
N ALA A 105 26.34 -12.30 -27.72
CA ALA A 105 27.39 -11.49 -27.04
C ALA A 105 27.14 -11.15 -25.53
N THR A 106 26.42 -11.95 -24.75
CA THR A 106 26.14 -11.59 -23.33
C THR A 106 27.16 -12.07 -22.30
N ALA A 107 28.20 -12.84 -22.66
CA ALA A 107 29.14 -13.36 -21.65
C ALA A 107 30.44 -12.54 -21.46
N VAL A 108 30.83 -11.68 -22.40
CA VAL A 108 32.17 -11.03 -22.39
C VAL A 108 32.16 -9.55 -21.95
N PHE A 109 30.99 -8.89 -21.91
CA PHE A 109 30.94 -7.44 -21.72
C PHE A 109 30.76 -6.95 -20.28
N ALA A 110 30.52 -7.83 -19.31
CA ALA A 110 30.23 -7.41 -17.93
C ALA A 110 31.36 -6.60 -17.25
N THR A 111 32.62 -6.70 -17.73
CA THR A 111 33.76 -5.97 -17.17
C THR A 111 34.31 -4.83 -18.05
N LYS A 112 33.87 -4.70 -19.31
CA LYS A 112 34.33 -3.63 -20.23
C LYS A 112 33.21 -2.80 -20.88
N ALA A 113 31.95 -2.97 -20.48
CA ALA A 113 30.80 -2.32 -21.10
C ALA A 113 30.82 -0.78 -21.03
N LEU A 114 31.38 -0.17 -19.98
CA LEU A 114 31.41 1.29 -19.88
C LEU A 114 32.36 1.94 -20.88
N ALA A 115 33.46 1.26 -21.25
CA ALA A 115 34.44 1.76 -22.21
C ALA A 115 34.01 1.59 -23.68
N MET A 116 33.04 0.69 -23.95
CA MET A 116 32.54 0.41 -25.30
C MET A 116 31.19 1.07 -25.60
N ALA A 117 30.56 1.74 -24.63
CA ALA A 117 29.26 2.40 -24.82
C ALA A 117 29.29 3.45 -25.95
N ALA A 118 30.43 4.13 -26.15
CA ALA A 118 30.61 5.08 -27.24
C ALA A 118 30.80 4.39 -28.62
N ALA A 119 31.42 3.20 -28.66
CA ALA A 119 31.68 2.47 -29.89
C ALA A 119 30.47 1.64 -30.36
N VAL A 120 29.65 1.16 -29.42
CA VAL A 120 28.43 0.39 -29.69
C VAL A 120 27.31 1.28 -30.27
N ALA A 121 27.29 2.58 -29.93
CA ALA A 121 26.35 3.54 -30.49
C ALA A 121 26.58 3.87 -31.99
N ALA A 122 27.74 3.50 -32.56
CA ALA A 122 28.09 3.79 -33.95
C ALA A 122 27.43 2.84 -34.98
N LEU A 123 26.88 1.71 -34.53
CA LEU A 123 26.10 0.80 -35.39
C LEU A 123 24.60 1.09 -35.21
N PRO A 124 23.85 1.41 -36.28
CA PRO A 124 22.44 1.84 -36.18
C PRO A 124 21.55 0.88 -35.39
N VAL A 125 21.78 -0.43 -35.53
CA VAL A 125 21.03 -1.48 -34.82
C VAL A 125 21.32 -1.47 -33.33
N LEU A 126 22.60 -1.32 -32.93
CA LEU A 126 22.99 -1.29 -31.53
C LEU A 126 22.62 0.04 -30.85
N GLY A 127 22.65 1.15 -31.58
CA GLY A 127 22.12 2.45 -31.13
C GLY A 127 20.62 2.41 -30.85
N ALA A 128 19.81 1.82 -31.75
CA ALA A 128 18.37 1.64 -31.54
C ALA A 128 18.07 0.76 -30.31
N MET A 129 18.84 -0.32 -30.11
CA MET A 129 18.72 -1.19 -28.94
C MET A 129 19.07 -0.47 -27.64
N ALA A 130 20.14 0.35 -27.64
CA ALA A 130 20.51 1.16 -26.47
C ALA A 130 19.41 2.18 -26.11
N VAL A 131 18.80 2.83 -27.11
CA VAL A 131 17.67 3.76 -26.89
C VAL A 131 16.46 3.02 -26.34
N ALA A 132 16.11 1.85 -26.90
CA ALA A 132 15.00 1.03 -26.41
C ALA A 132 15.21 0.57 -24.95
N MET A 133 16.42 0.15 -24.59
CA MET A 133 16.79 -0.16 -23.20
C MET A 133 16.66 1.06 -22.30
N GLY A 134 17.20 2.21 -22.72
CA GLY A 134 17.13 3.46 -21.96
C GLY A 134 15.69 3.89 -21.69
N LEU A 135 14.82 3.85 -22.71
CA LEU A 135 13.40 4.16 -22.57
C LEU A 135 12.67 3.17 -21.66
N GLY A 136 12.99 1.88 -21.74
CA GLY A 136 12.43 0.85 -20.85
C GLY A 136 12.78 1.10 -19.37
N VAL A 137 14.05 1.42 -19.08
CA VAL A 137 14.50 1.75 -17.71
C VAL A 137 13.88 3.04 -17.20
N VAL A 138 13.80 4.09 -18.03
CA VAL A 138 13.17 5.36 -17.66
C VAL A 138 11.67 5.18 -17.39
N GLY A 139 10.95 4.50 -18.28
CA GLY A 139 9.52 4.22 -18.11
C GLY A 139 9.23 3.43 -16.83
N PHE A 140 10.05 2.41 -16.54
CA PHE A 140 9.97 1.66 -15.29
C PHE A 140 10.20 2.55 -14.05
N GLY A 141 11.21 3.44 -14.10
CA GLY A 141 11.49 4.39 -13.02
C GLY A 141 10.33 5.36 -12.76
N VAL A 142 9.66 5.85 -13.81
CA VAL A 142 8.47 6.71 -13.69
C VAL A 142 7.30 5.97 -13.05
N ALA A 143 7.03 4.73 -13.50
CA ALA A 143 5.97 3.90 -12.92
C ALA A 143 6.22 3.61 -11.43
N GLN A 144 7.47 3.35 -11.03
CA GLN A 144 7.83 3.16 -9.62
C GLN A 144 7.59 4.41 -8.77
N ARG A 145 8.01 5.59 -9.26
CA ARG A 145 7.77 6.87 -8.56
C ARG A 145 6.28 7.12 -8.37
N TYR A 146 5.48 6.82 -9.40
CA TYR A 146 4.02 6.92 -9.30
C TYR A 146 3.46 5.94 -8.26
N GLY A 147 3.92 4.69 -8.26
CA GLY A 147 3.54 3.68 -7.27
C GLY A 147 3.87 4.10 -5.83
N TRP A 148 5.04 4.72 -5.61
CA TRP A 148 5.42 5.27 -4.29
C TRP A 148 4.53 6.44 -3.87
N LYS A 149 4.23 7.35 -4.81
CA LYS A 149 3.29 8.45 -4.54
C LYS A 149 1.92 7.91 -4.13
N LYS A 150 1.38 6.93 -4.85
CA LYS A 150 0.09 6.33 -4.53
C LYS A 150 0.09 5.52 -3.24
N THR A 151 1.16 4.78 -2.97
CA THR A 151 1.35 4.10 -1.67
C THR A 151 1.31 5.11 -0.52
N ARG A 152 1.94 6.28 -0.69
CA ARG A 152 1.89 7.35 0.31
C ARG A 152 0.47 7.88 0.52
N GLU A 153 -0.25 8.16 -0.56
CA GLU A 153 -1.65 8.62 -0.50
C GLU A 153 -2.55 7.60 0.22
N GLU A 154 -2.33 6.29 0.00
CA GLU A 154 -3.05 5.22 0.71
C GLU A 154 -2.74 5.23 2.22
N LEU A 155 -1.45 5.35 2.60
CA LEU A 155 -1.04 5.43 4.00
C LEU A 155 -1.52 6.70 4.71
N GLU A 156 -1.53 7.83 4.01
CA GLU A 156 -2.06 9.10 4.54
C GLU A 156 -3.58 8.98 4.79
N GLY A 157 -4.32 8.35 3.87
CA GLY A 157 -5.75 8.06 4.07
C GLY A 157 -6.03 7.20 5.30
N VAL A 158 -5.14 6.24 5.60
CA VAL A 158 -5.22 5.42 6.81
C VAL A 158 -5.02 6.25 8.07
N LEU A 159 -4.01 7.13 8.10
CA LEU A 159 -3.78 8.04 9.23
C LEU A 159 -4.97 8.97 9.46
N THR A 160 -5.51 9.56 8.39
CA THR A 160 -6.70 10.42 8.46
C THR A 160 -7.91 9.65 9.01
N ALA A 161 -8.08 8.38 8.64
CA ALA A 161 -9.17 7.56 9.19
C ALA A 161 -9.01 7.27 10.68
N ILE A 162 -7.78 7.02 11.16
CA ILE A 162 -7.49 6.85 12.59
C ILE A 162 -7.79 8.16 13.33
N GLU A 163 -7.32 9.29 12.81
CA GLU A 163 -7.56 10.61 13.41
C GLU A 163 -9.06 10.92 13.51
N ASN A 164 -9.82 10.62 12.45
CA ASN A 164 -11.27 10.82 12.44
C ASN A 164 -12.00 9.92 13.44
N ASP A 165 -11.57 8.66 13.65
CA ASP A 165 -12.18 7.78 14.66
C ASP A 165 -11.90 8.29 16.08
N VAL A 166 -10.67 8.75 16.36
CA VAL A 166 -10.31 9.36 17.66
C VAL A 166 -11.13 10.63 17.90
N ARG A 167 -11.17 11.54 16.92
CA ARG A 167 -11.90 12.81 17.04
C ARG A 167 -13.40 12.60 17.19
N SER A 168 -13.98 11.60 16.51
CA SER A 168 -15.40 11.28 16.66
C SER A 168 -15.72 10.69 18.04
N GLU A 169 -14.84 9.84 18.57
CA GLU A 169 -14.97 9.32 19.93
C GLU A 169 -14.89 10.45 20.97
N GLU A 170 -14.01 11.44 20.78
CA GLU A 170 -13.94 12.64 21.64
C GLU A 170 -15.19 13.52 21.56
N LEU A 171 -15.71 13.77 20.35
CA LEU A 171 -16.83 14.69 20.14
C LEU A 171 -18.20 14.09 20.48
N PHE A 172 -18.39 12.80 20.24
CA PHE A 172 -19.71 12.16 20.31
C PHE A 172 -19.79 11.02 21.32
N GLY A 173 -18.67 10.56 21.87
CA GLY A 173 -18.63 9.36 22.74
C GLY A 173 -19.07 8.07 22.02
N VAL A 174 -19.29 8.13 20.71
CA VAL A 174 -19.73 7.02 19.85
C VAL A 174 -18.70 6.85 18.73
N PRO A 175 -18.12 5.65 18.54
CA PRO A 175 -17.15 5.42 17.47
C PRO A 175 -17.77 5.54 16.07
N SER A 176 -17.05 6.17 15.13
CA SER A 176 -17.45 6.38 13.72
C SER A 176 -17.83 5.10 12.97
N GLY A 177 -17.34 3.94 13.42
CA GLY A 177 -17.58 2.63 12.82
C GLY A 177 -18.89 1.95 13.22
N ARG A 178 -19.65 2.49 14.18
CA ARG A 178 -20.99 1.97 14.52
C ARG A 178 -21.99 2.65 13.59
N MET A 179 -22.23 2.06 12.42
CA MET A 179 -23.45 2.36 11.65
C MET A 179 -24.62 2.29 12.64
N LEU A 180 -25.30 3.42 12.85
CA LEU A 180 -26.60 3.41 13.48
C LEU A 180 -27.45 2.38 12.71
N PRO A 181 -28.17 1.47 13.39
CA PRO A 181 -29.12 0.62 12.69
C PRO A 181 -29.98 1.53 11.82
N ALA A 182 -30.08 1.21 10.53
CA ALA A 182 -30.96 1.92 9.62
C ALA A 182 -32.31 2.12 10.32
N PRO A 183 -32.95 3.31 10.23
CA PRO A 183 -34.26 3.52 10.81
C PRO A 183 -35.12 2.34 10.39
N GLN A 184 -35.59 1.54 11.35
CA GLN A 184 -36.55 0.49 11.05
C GLN A 184 -37.70 1.21 10.37
N ALA A 185 -37.88 0.96 9.06
CA ALA A 185 -39.06 1.42 8.37
C ALA A 185 -40.25 0.96 9.23
N PRO A 186 -41.20 1.86 9.55
CA PRO A 186 -42.33 1.48 10.38
C PRO A 186 -42.93 0.22 9.76
N ALA A 187 -43.02 -0.84 10.57
CA ALA A 187 -43.68 -2.07 10.18
C ALA A 187 -45.04 -1.64 9.62
N ASN A 188 -45.29 -1.97 8.35
CA ASN A 188 -46.59 -1.79 7.72
C ASN A 188 -47.58 -2.69 8.47
N ASP A 189 -48.09 -2.18 9.58
CA ASP A 189 -49.29 -2.68 10.24
C ASP A 189 -50.48 -2.24 9.38
N LEU A 190 -50.60 -2.88 8.22
CA LEU A 190 -51.81 -2.85 7.40
C LEU A 190 -52.77 -3.91 7.95
N SER A 191 -53.19 -3.74 9.20
CA SER A 191 -54.39 -4.39 9.73
C SER A 191 -55.62 -3.66 9.16
N TRP A 192 -56.09 -4.18 8.03
CA TRP A 192 -57.32 -3.75 7.36
C TRP A 192 -58.52 -4.05 8.27
N ILE A 193 -59.01 -3.06 9.01
CA ILE A 193 -60.32 -3.10 9.66
C ILE A 193 -61.35 -2.63 8.63
N GLY A 194 -61.95 -3.59 7.92
CA GLY A 194 -63.11 -3.34 7.07
C GLY A 194 -64.33 -4.06 7.64
N GLY A 195 -65.13 -3.32 8.41
CA GLY A 195 -66.45 -3.73 8.83
C GLY A 195 -67.52 -3.30 7.82
N GLY A 196 -68.43 -4.24 7.54
CA GLY A 196 -69.88 -4.07 7.36
C GLY A 196 -70.44 -2.90 6.54
N GLY A 197 -71.15 -3.27 5.48
CA GLY A 197 -72.13 -2.45 4.74
C GLY A 197 -72.73 -3.23 3.60
#